data_AF-A0A4P6UUJ5-F1
#
_entry.id   AF-A0A4P6UUJ5-F1
#
_cell.length_a   1.000
_cell.length_b   1.000
_cell.length_c   1.000
_cell.angle_alpha   90.00
_cell.angle_beta   90.00
_cell.angle_gamma   90.00
#
_symmetry.space_group_name_H-M   'P 1'
#
loop_
_entity.id
_entity.type
_entity.pdbx_description
1 polymer ?
#
loop_
_entity_poly.entity_id
_entity_poly.type
_entity_poly.pdbx_seq_one_letter_code
_entity_poly.pdbx_strand_id
1 'polypeptide(L)'
;MPKKRNVTELYEQWKNEELPIDLKNELIQMEGDAAAIEDRFYQFLSFGTGGMRGVLGAGTNRMNIYIIRWAAEGLASYIDSQGEEEKKRSVVIAMNSL
;
A
#
# COMPACT_ATOMS: atom_id res chain seq x y z
N MET A 1 -3.31 6.58 -18.69
CA MET A 1 -2.55 6.82 -17.44
C MET A 1 -3.57 7.06 -16.33
N PRO A 2 -3.50 6.38 -15.18
CA PRO A 2 -4.41 6.68 -14.07
C PRO A 2 -4.24 8.16 -13.70
N LYS A 3 -5.35 8.89 -13.60
CA LYS A 3 -5.37 10.30 -13.14
C LYS A 3 -4.54 10.40 -11.86
N LYS A 4 -3.65 11.39 -11.78
CA LYS A 4 -2.95 11.76 -10.54
C LYS A 4 -4.06 12.10 -9.52
N ARG A 5 -4.40 11.17 -8.63
CA ARG A 5 -5.45 11.39 -7.62
C ARG A 5 -4.98 12.54 -6.73
N ASN A 6 -5.90 13.44 -6.39
CA ASN A 6 -5.59 14.49 -5.43
C ASN A 6 -5.34 13.81 -4.07
N VAL A 7 -4.27 14.22 -3.38
CA VAL A 7 -3.90 13.72 -2.03
C VAL A 7 -5.09 13.77 -1.08
N THR A 8 -5.86 14.87 -1.14
CA THR A 8 -7.06 15.06 -0.32
C THR A 8 -8.14 14.04 -0.65
N GLU A 9 -8.39 13.78 -1.94
CA GLU A 9 -9.40 12.78 -2.37
C GLU A 9 -9.02 11.37 -1.89
N LEU A 10 -7.73 11.04 -1.95
CA LEU A 10 -7.24 9.72 -1.55
C LEU A 10 -7.29 9.52 -0.03
N TYR A 11 -6.97 10.57 0.74
CA TYR A 11 -7.13 10.59 2.17
C TYR A 11 -8.60 10.41 2.59
N GLU A 12 -9.52 11.17 1.99
CA GLU A 12 -10.95 11.05 2.26
C GLU A 12 -11.51 9.69 1.82
N GLN A 13 -11.01 9.13 0.71
CA GLN A 13 -11.34 7.76 0.33
C GLN A 13 -10.96 6.79 1.46
N TRP A 14 -9.72 6.85 1.96
CA TRP A 14 -9.26 5.98 3.04
C TRP A 14 -10.09 6.14 4.33
N LYS A 15 -10.51 7.36 4.69
CA LYS A 15 -11.39 7.59 5.86
C LYS A 15 -12.75 6.89 5.74
N ASN A 16 -13.25 6.74 4.52
CA ASN A 16 -14.56 6.14 4.24
C ASN A 16 -14.52 4.61 4.10
N GLU A 17 -13.33 4.02 3.99
CA GLU A 17 -13.17 2.57 3.93
C GLU A 17 -13.24 1.90 5.31
N GLU A 18 -13.55 0.61 5.32
CA GLU A 18 -13.44 -0.20 6.52
C GLU A 18 -11.97 -0.60 6.74
N LEU A 19 -11.30 0.16 7.61
CA LEU A 19 -9.89 -0.02 7.95
C LEU A 19 -9.70 -0.71 9.32
N PRO A 20 -8.58 -1.43 9.51
CA PRO A 20 -8.08 -1.78 10.83
C PRO A 20 -8.08 -0.58 11.79
N ILE A 21 -8.41 -0.84 13.05
CA ILE A 21 -8.65 0.22 14.05
C ILE A 21 -7.44 1.13 14.26
N ASP A 22 -6.23 0.57 14.19
CA ASP A 22 -4.95 1.27 14.25
C ASP A 22 -4.80 2.27 13.10
N LEU A 23 -5.01 1.82 11.87
CA LEU A 23 -4.94 2.71 10.69
C LEU A 23 -6.02 3.77 10.72
N LYS A 24 -7.24 3.42 11.13
CA LYS A 24 -8.36 4.37 11.28
C LYS A 24 -8.04 5.45 12.32
N ASN A 25 -7.47 5.07 13.46
CA ASN A 25 -7.08 6.00 14.51
C ASN A 25 -5.97 6.95 14.02
N GLU A 26 -4.99 6.47 13.26
CA GLU A 26 -3.97 7.34 12.67
C GLU A 26 -4.58 8.38 11.72
N LEU A 27 -5.54 7.99 10.88
CA LEU A 27 -6.24 8.93 9.98
C LEU A 27 -7.00 10.00 10.76
N ILE A 28 -7.68 9.63 11.85
CA ILE A 28 -8.37 10.61 12.71
C ILE A 28 -7.35 11.56 13.37
N GLN A 29 -6.21 11.05 13.82
CA GLN A 29 -5.18 11.86 14.49
C GLN A 29 -4.50 12.88 13.57
N MET A 30 -4.43 12.62 12.27
CA MET A 30 -3.85 13.55 11.29
C MET A 30 -4.89 14.54 10.71
N GLU A 31 -6.14 14.51 11.17
CA GLU A 31 -7.18 15.40 10.67
C GLU A 31 -6.84 16.88 10.95
N GLY A 32 -6.85 17.69 9.90
CA GLY A 32 -6.44 19.10 9.95
C GLY A 32 -4.93 19.34 9.78
N ASP A 33 -4.10 18.30 9.76
CA ASP A 33 -2.67 18.40 9.46
C ASP A 33 -2.38 18.11 7.98
N ALA A 34 -2.46 19.16 7.17
CA ALA A 34 -2.23 19.06 5.73
C ALA A 34 -0.83 18.55 5.37
N ALA A 35 0.19 18.82 6.20
CA ALA A 35 1.56 18.38 5.94
C ALA A 35 1.70 16.87 6.19
N ALA A 36 1.10 16.36 7.27
CA ALA A 36 1.09 14.93 7.56
C ALA A 36 0.28 14.14 6.51
N ILE A 37 -0.84 14.69 6.05
CA ILE A 37 -1.66 14.09 4.99
C ILE A 37 -0.87 14.06 3.67
N GLU A 38 -0.24 15.18 3.28
CA GLU A 38 0.61 15.23 2.08
C GLU A 38 1.69 14.16 2.16
N ASP A 39 2.51 14.12 3.22
CA ASP A 39 3.61 13.16 3.37
C ASP A 39 3.18 11.68 3.29
N ARG A 40 1.96 11.37 3.72
CA ARG A 40 1.42 10.01 3.72
C ARG A 40 0.75 9.61 2.40
N PHE A 41 0.29 10.56 1.58
CA PHE A 41 -0.55 10.29 0.41
C PHE A 41 -0.02 10.87 -0.92
N TYR A 42 1.06 11.67 -0.93
CA TYR A 42 1.60 12.28 -2.15
C TYR A 42 2.07 11.28 -3.21
N GLN A 43 2.40 10.05 -2.80
CA GLN A 43 2.80 8.98 -3.68
C GLN A 43 2.41 7.60 -3.13
N PHE A 44 2.62 6.59 -3.95
CA PHE A 44 2.62 5.20 -3.51
C PHE A 44 4.03 4.82 -3.07
N LEU A 45 4.11 3.97 -2.05
CA LEU A 45 5.37 3.39 -1.61
C LEU A 45 6.01 2.67 -2.80
N SER A 46 7.24 3.05 -3.14
CA SER A 46 7.93 2.57 -4.33
C SER A 46 8.79 1.33 -4.04
N PHE A 47 9.06 0.56 -5.09
CA PHE A 47 9.98 -0.58 -5.02
C PHE A 47 11.41 -0.10 -5.28
N GLY A 48 12.30 -0.23 -4.30
CA GLY A 48 13.72 0.09 -4.42
C GLY A 48 14.58 -1.14 -4.74
N THR A 49 15.91 -0.95 -4.80
CA THR A 49 16.87 -2.06 -5.01
C THR A 49 16.79 -3.14 -3.94
N GLY A 50 16.37 -2.78 -2.72
CA GLY A 50 16.20 -3.68 -1.58
C GLY A 50 14.75 -4.07 -1.29
N GLY A 51 13.85 -3.97 -2.27
CA GLY A 51 12.41 -4.22 -2.11
C GLY A 51 11.60 -2.98 -1.70
N MET A 52 10.33 -3.19 -1.36
CA MET A 52 9.48 -2.14 -0.77
C MET A 52 9.84 -1.94 0.70
N ARG A 53 10.19 -0.72 1.07
CA ARG A 53 10.52 -0.34 2.45
C ARG A 53 9.90 1.01 2.74
N GLY A 54 9.26 1.14 3.91
CA GLY A 54 8.58 2.37 4.31
C GLY A 54 8.26 2.37 5.79
N VAL A 55 7.92 3.56 6.29
CA VAL A 55 7.41 3.74 7.66
C VAL A 55 6.05 3.05 7.79
N LEU A 56 5.82 2.35 8.89
CA LEU A 56 4.51 1.75 9.17
C LEU A 56 3.44 2.84 9.38
N GLY A 57 2.23 2.61 8.88
CA GLY A 57 1.09 3.47 9.19
C GLY A 57 0.10 3.64 8.04
N ALA A 58 -0.90 4.50 8.27
CA ALA A 58 -1.94 4.79 7.30
C ALA A 58 -1.40 5.71 6.17
N GLY A 59 -1.79 5.39 4.93
CA GLY A 59 -1.41 6.15 3.73
C GLY A 59 -0.81 5.30 2.62
N THR A 60 -0.80 5.83 1.41
CA THR A 60 -0.22 5.13 0.25
C THR A 60 1.30 5.17 0.23
N ASN A 61 1.92 6.15 0.89
CA ASN A 61 3.37 6.28 1.09
C ASN A 61 3.82 5.66 2.43
N ARG A 62 3.12 4.63 2.91
CA ARG A 62 3.42 3.91 4.15
C ARG A 62 3.38 2.41 3.93
N MET A 63 4.15 1.68 4.74
CA MET A 63 4.03 0.24 4.82
C MET A 63 2.78 -0.10 5.64
N ASN A 64 1.85 -0.82 5.04
CA ASN A 64 0.64 -1.31 5.70
C ASN A 64 0.07 -2.50 4.93
N ILE A 65 -0.97 -3.12 5.50
CA ILE A 65 -1.60 -4.32 4.94
C ILE A 65 -2.10 -4.10 3.50
N TYR A 66 -2.56 -2.91 3.14
CA TYR A 66 -3.09 -2.62 1.80
C TYR A 66 -1.97 -2.52 0.76
N ILE A 67 -0.83 -1.91 1.12
CA ILE A 67 0.35 -1.87 0.24
C ILE A 67 0.94 -3.28 0.05
N ILE A 68 0.96 -4.10 1.10
CA ILE A 68 1.39 -5.51 0.99
C ILE A 68 0.45 -6.29 0.07
N ARG A 69 -0.87 -6.15 0.23
CA ARG A 69 -1.87 -6.77 -0.65
C ARG A 69 -1.73 -6.31 -2.09
N TRP A 70 -1.50 -5.02 -2.32
CA TRP A 70 -1.30 -4.48 -3.66
C TRP A 70 -0.06 -5.06 -4.34
N ALA A 71 1.06 -5.18 -3.62
CA ALA A 71 2.26 -5.81 -4.14
C ALA A 71 2.06 -7.31 -4.44
N ALA A 72 1.38 -8.04 -3.54
CA ALA A 72 1.05 -9.45 -3.73
C ALA A 72 0.13 -9.67 -4.95
N GLU A 73 -0.88 -8.82 -5.12
CA GLU A 73 -1.78 -8.83 -6.27
C GLU A 73 -1.02 -8.51 -7.57
N GLY A 74 -0.11 -7.54 -7.55
CA GLY A 74 0.75 -7.22 -8.68
C GLY A 74 1.63 -8.42 -9.10
N LEU A 75 2.19 -9.15 -8.13
CA LEU A 75 2.95 -10.37 -8.41
C LEU A 75 2.04 -11.49 -8.96
N ALA A 76 0.86 -11.71 -8.38
CA ALA A 76 -0.09 -12.71 -8.86
C ALA A 76 -0.54 -12.42 -10.29
N SER A 77 -0.91 -11.17 -10.58
CA SER A 77 -1.25 -10.68 -11.92
C SER A 77 -0.11 -10.87 -12.93
N TYR A 78 1.14 -10.64 -12.49
CA TYR A 78 2.30 -10.87 -13.35
C TYR A 78 2.51 -12.34 -13.68
N ILE A 79 2.37 -13.23 -12.70
CA ILE A 79 2.46 -14.70 -12.91
C ILE A 79 1.31 -15.16 -13.83
N ASP A 80 0.10 -14.63 -13.62
CA ASP A 80 -1.06 -14.95 -14.44
C ASP A 80 -0.82 -14.64 -15.92
N SER A 81 -0.11 -13.53 -16.19
CA SER A 81 0.24 -13.11 -17.55
C SER A 81 1.35 -13.94 -18.21
N GLN A 82 2.00 -14.87 -17.50
CA GLN A 82 3.04 -15.76 -18.07
C GLN A 82 2.46 -17.08 -18.61
N GLY A 83 1.17 -17.35 -18.40
CA GLY A 83 0.48 -18.55 -18.91
C GLY A 83 0.28 -19.67 -17.88
N GLU A 84 -0.53 -20.66 -18.25
CA GLU A 84 -1.07 -21.68 -17.33
C GLU A 84 -0.01 -22.56 -16.63
N GLU A 85 1.13 -22.83 -17.27
CA GLU A 85 2.19 -23.61 -16.64
C GLU A 85 2.87 -22.84 -15.50
N GLU A 86 3.02 -21.52 -15.63
CA GLU A 86 3.67 -20.71 -14.59
C GLU A 86 2.78 -20.61 -13.33
N LYS A 87 1.45 -20.58 -13.52
CA LYS A 87 0.47 -20.58 -12.42
C LYS A 87 0.53 -21.83 -11.53
N LYS A 88 1.04 -22.95 -12.06
CA LYS A 88 1.17 -24.21 -11.31
C LYS A 88 2.41 -24.24 -10.40
N ARG A 89 3.33 -23.28 -10.55
CA ARG A 89 4.53 -23.22 -9.72
C ARG A 89 4.21 -22.80 -8.28
N SER A 90 5.09 -23.19 -7.36
CA SER A 90 4.96 -22.84 -5.95
C SER A 90 5.55 -21.45 -5.64
N VAL A 91 4.93 -20.74 -4.70
CA VAL A 91 5.43 -19.48 -4.15
C VAL A 91 6.07 -19.74 -2.79
N VAL A 92 7.27 -19.22 -2.57
CA VAL A 92 7.97 -19.29 -1.28
C VAL A 92 7.76 -17.98 -0.53
N ILE A 93 7.29 -18.07 0.71
CA ILE A 93 7.10 -16.93 1.61
C ILE A 93 8.07 -17.07 2.78
N ALA A 94 8.86 -16.02 3.01
CA ALA A 94 9.79 -15.94 4.13
C ALA A 94 9.63 -14.58 4.82
N MET A 95 9.79 -14.58 6.14
CA MET A 95 9.72 -13.39 6.98
C MET A 95 10.89 -13.40 7.95
N ASN A 96 11.48 -12.24 8.19
CA ASN A 96 12.41 -12.04 9.29
C ASN A 96 11.64 -11.43 10.48
N SER A 97 11.74 -12.03 11.66
CA SER A 97 10.98 -11.65 12.85
C SER A 97 11.70 -10.65 13.77
N LEU A 98 12.82 -10.09 13.31
CA LEU A 98 13.65 -9.15 14.08
C LEU A 98 13.08 -7.73 14.09
#